data_AF-A0A914LTC6-F1
#
_entry.id   AF-A0A914LTC6-F1
#
_cell.length_a   1.000
_cell.length_b   1.000
_cell.length_c   1.000
_cell.angle_alpha   90.00
_cell.angle_beta   90.00
_cell.angle_gamma   90.00
#
_symmetry.space_group_name_H-M   'P 1'
#
loop_
_entity.id
_entity.type
_entity.pdbx_description
1 polymer ?
#
loop_
_entity_poly.entity_id
_entity_poly.type
_entity_poly.pdbx_seq_one_letter_code
_entity_poly.pdbx_strand_id
1 'polypeptide(L)' 'MKDFIKFQKFLFLLKIFFFGACFCEDIKFRIVTLNIWNGGIHGGGREEGLFKFAQHLANLNADIVALQSVVGSKAL' A
#
# COMPACT_ATOMS: atom_id res chain seq x y z
N MET A 1 39.76 8.44 34.71
CA MET A 1 39.85 7.94 33.31
C MET A 1 38.83 6.84 32.99
N LYS A 2 38.66 5.82 33.85
CA LYS A 2 37.66 4.75 33.65
C LYS A 2 36.20 5.26 33.58
N ASP A 3 35.85 6.28 34.35
CA ASP A 3 34.47 6.79 34.38
C ASP A 3 34.10 7.63 33.15
N PHE A 4 35.09 8.29 32.56
CA PHE A 4 34.93 8.98 31.28
C PHE A 4 34.58 7.98 30.14
N ILE A 5 35.23 6.82 30.13
CA ILE A 5 34.95 5.75 29.17
C ILE A 5 33.55 5.17 29.39
N LYS A 6 33.11 4.98 30.65
CA LYS A 6 31.76 4.52 30.95
C LYS A 6 30.70 5.53 30.49
N PHE A 7 30.94 6.82 30.72
CA PHE A 7 30.04 7.89 30.30
C PHE A 7 29.90 7.96 28.77
N GLN A 8 31.00 7.84 28.03
CA GLN A 8 30.99 7.77 26.57
C GLN A 8 30.18 6.57 26.04
N LYS A 9 30.35 5.39 26.66
CA LYS A 9 29.56 4.18 26.32
C LYS A 9 28.07 4.37 26.60
N PHE A 10 27.73 5.00 27.71
CA PHE A 10 26.34 5.32 28.04
C PHE A 10 25.71 6.26 27.00
N LEU A 11 26.41 7.34 26.61
CA LEU A 11 25.93 8.24 25.57
C LEU A 11 25.78 7.57 24.21
N PHE A 12 26.67 6.63 23.87
CA PHE A 12 26.57 5.85 22.65
C PHE A 12 25.32 4.95 22.64
N LEU A 13 25.04 4.24 23.73
CA LEU A 13 23.84 3.42 23.86
C LEU A 13 22.56 4.28 23.84
N LEU A 14 22.60 5.45 24.47
CA LEU A 14 21.49 6.40 24.46
C LEU A 14 21.17 6.87 23.03
N LYS A 15 22.20 7.17 22.23
CA LYS A 15 22.03 7.53 20.81
C LYS A 15 21.38 6.40 20.01
N ILE A 16 21.81 5.15 20.19
CA ILE A 16 21.21 3.99 19.51
C ILE A 16 19.74 3.83 19.89
N PHE A 17 19.41 3.97 21.18
CA PHE A 17 18.05 3.85 21.67
C PHE A 17 17.12 4.91 21.07
N PHE A 18 17.55 6.18 21.05
CA PHE A 18 16.74 7.25 20.45
C PHE A 18 16.70 7.19 18.91
N PHE A 19 17.77 6.74 18.24
CA PHE A 19 17.71 6.49 16.79
C PHE A 19 16.69 5.39 16.47
N GLY A 20 16.73 4.25 17.17
CA GLY A 20 15.78 3.15 16.95
C GLY A 20 14.33 3.54 17.18
N ALA A 21 14.06 4.40 18.17
CA ALA A 21 12.71 4.90 18.45
C ALA A 21 12.20 5.93 17.41
N CYS A 22 13.10 6.71 16.78
CA CYS A 22 12.73 7.71 15.76
C CYS A 22 12.43 7.11 14.38
N PHE A 23 12.87 5.88 14.08
CA PHE A 23 12.67 5.25 12.76
C PHE A 23 11.45 4.31 12.68
N CYS A 24 10.61 4.28 13.71
CA CYS A 24 9.32 3.59 13.62
C CYS A 24 8.30 4.51 12.93
N GLU A 25 8.52 4.81 11.64
CA GLU A 25 7.50 5.47 10.82
C GLU A 25 6.32 4.51 10.64
N ASP A 26 5.11 5.01 10.85
CA ASP A 26 3.88 4.27 10.57
C ASP A 26 3.80 3.96 9.07
N ILE A 27 4.20 2.75 8.66
CA ILE A 27 3.98 2.28 7.30
C ILE A 27 2.47 2.08 7.12
N LYS A 28 1.85 2.96 6.32
CA LYS A 28 0.41 2.90 6.01
C LYS A 28 0.23 2.34 4.60
N PHE A 29 -0.69 1.39 4.48
CA PHE A 29 -1.13 0.85 3.19
C PHE A 29 -2.61 1.13 2.96
N ARG A 30 -2.97 1.42 1.72
CA ARG A 30 -4.35 1.51 1.24
C ARG A 30 -4.68 0.32 0.37
N ILE A 31 -5.61 -0.50 0.85
CA ILE A 31 -6.10 -1.69 0.15
C ILE A 31 -7.50 -1.40 -0.38
N VAL A 32 -7.73 -1.70 -1.66
CA VAL A 32 -9.04 -1.59 -2.30
C VAL A 32 -9.47 -2.97 -2.78
N THR A 33 -10.71 -3.34 -2.48
CA THR A 33 -11.37 -4.53 -3.02
C THR A 33 -12.59 -4.12 -3.82
N LEU A 34 -12.74 -4.65 -5.04
CA LEU A 34 -13.82 -4.28 -5.94
C LEU A 34 -14.26 -5.45 -6.83
N ASN A 35 -15.56 -5.72 -6.85
CA ASN A 35 -16.17 -6.58 -7.85
C ASN A 35 -16.52 -5.74 -9.08
N ILE A 36 -15.85 -5.99 -10.20
CA ILE A 36 -16.02 -5.21 -11.43
C ILE A 36 -17.09 -5.76 -12.36
N TRP A 37 -17.69 -6.90 -12.02
CA TRP A 37 -18.69 -7.60 -12.83
C TRP A 37 -18.34 -7.66 -14.33
N ASN A 38 -17.07 -7.91 -14.65
CA ASN A 38 -16.50 -7.90 -15.99
C ASN A 38 -16.78 -6.64 -16.83
N GLY A 39 -16.87 -5.46 -16.21
CA GLY A 39 -17.24 -4.21 -16.88
C GLY A 39 -18.72 -3.81 -16.72
N GLY A 40 -19.55 -4.63 -16.06
CA GLY A 40 -20.93 -4.31 -15.70
C GLY A 40 -21.97 -4.53 -16.80
N ILE A 41 -23.24 -4.20 -16.49
CA ILE A 41 -24.43 -4.32 -17.37
C ILE A 41 -24.98 -2.93 -17.77
N HIS A 42 -24.28 -1.84 -17.46
CA HIS A 42 -24.84 -0.49 -17.60
C HIS A 42 -24.62 0.11 -18.99
N GLY A 43 -25.52 -0.24 -19.92
CA GLY A 43 -25.86 0.54 -21.13
C GLY A 43 -24.76 0.74 -22.18
N GLY A 44 -23.52 0.34 -21.90
CA GLY A 44 -22.35 0.45 -22.76
C GLY A 44 -21.58 -0.87 -22.86
N GLY A 45 -20.60 -0.93 -23.76
CA GLY A 45 -19.80 -2.12 -23.99
C GLY A 45 -18.89 -2.47 -22.80
N ARG A 46 -18.51 -3.73 -22.69
CA ARG A 46 -17.56 -4.25 -21.67
C ARG A 46 -16.31 -3.37 -21.52
N GLU A 47 -15.72 -2.95 -22.63
CA GLU A 47 -14.50 -2.15 -22.64
C GLU A 47 -14.68 -0.77 -22.00
N GLU A 48 -15.83 -0.14 -22.25
CA GLU A 48 -16.18 1.16 -21.66
C GLU A 48 -16.31 1.05 -20.12
N GLY A 49 -16.96 -0.03 -19.66
CA GLY A 49 -17.08 -0.32 -18.24
C GLY A 49 -15.72 -0.56 -17.57
N LEU A 50 -14.87 -1.39 -18.19
CA LEU A 50 -13.50 -1.62 -17.71
C LEU A 50 -12.68 -0.33 -17.69
N PHE A 51 -12.82 0.53 -18.70
CA PHE A 51 -12.15 1.82 -18.75
C PHE A 51 -12.59 2.75 -17.60
N LYS A 52 -13.90 2.84 -17.33
CA LYS A 52 -14.44 3.59 -16.18
C LYS A 52 -13.91 3.06 -14.84
N PHE A 53 -13.83 1.73 -14.68
CA PHE A 53 -13.25 1.13 -13.47
C PHE A 53 -11.75 1.44 -13.33
N ALA A 54 -10.99 1.38 -14.42
CA ALA A 54 -9.56 1.74 -14.41
C ALA A 54 -9.35 3.21 -14.01
N GLN A 55 -10.16 4.13 -14.55
CA GLN A 55 -10.16 5.54 -14.15
C GLN A 55 -10.50 5.71 -12.67
N HIS A 56 -11.49 4.98 -12.16
CA HIS A 56 -11.86 5.04 -10.76
C HIS A 56 -10.72 4.54 -9.85
N LEU A 57 -10.10 3.40 -10.17
CA LEU A 57 -8.98 2.84 -9.42
C LEU A 57 -7.78 3.79 -9.38
N ALA A 58 -7.47 4.47 -10.49
CA ALA A 58 -6.39 5.46 -10.55
C ALA A 58 -6.60 6.62 -9.56
N ASN A 59 -7.84 7.02 -9.29
CA ASN A 59 -8.15 8.10 -8.36
C ASN A 59 -8.09 7.67 -6.88
N LEU A 60 -8.11 6.37 -6.58
CA LEU A 60 -8.16 5.87 -5.21
C LEU A 60 -6.79 5.87 -4.52
N ASN A 61 -5.69 6.05 -5.25
CA ASN A 61 -4.31 5.97 -4.74
C ASN A 61 -4.09 4.72 -3.86
N ALA A 62 -4.57 3.57 -4.33
CA ALA A 62 -4.43 2.30 -3.63
C ALA A 62 -3.02 1.72 -3.86
N ASP A 63 -2.42 1.17 -2.80
CA ASP A 63 -1.16 0.43 -2.90
C ASP A 63 -1.40 -1.00 -3.36
N ILE A 64 -2.55 -1.57 -2.98
CA ILE A 64 -2.96 -2.95 -3.31
C ILE A 64 -4.41 -2.93 -3.78
N VAL A 65 -4.67 -3.60 -4.91
CA VAL A 65 -6.02 -3.76 -5.47
C VAL A 65 -6.34 -5.24 -5.63
N ALA A 66 -7.48 -5.68 -5.09
CA ALA A 66 -8.04 -7.01 -5.29
C ALA A 66 -9.35 -6.92 -6.09
N LEU A 67 -9.42 -7.61 -7.23
CA LEU A 67 -10.57 -7.56 -8.14
C LEU A 67 -11.33 -8.88 -8.17
N GLN A 68 -12.66 -8.82 -8.18
CA GLN A 68 -13.54 -9.97 -8.40
C GLN A 68 -14.32 -9.85 -9.71
N SER A 69 -14.77 -11.01 -10.24
CA SER A 69 -15.53 -11.13 -11.49
C SER A 69 -14.79 -10.61 -12.74
N VAL A 70 -13.48 -10.81 -12.80
CA VAL A 70 -12.66 -10.54 -14.00
C VAL A 70 -12.78 -11.75 -14.93
N VAL A 71 -13.24 -11.55 -16.17
CA VAL A 71 -13.29 -12.63 -17.19
C VAL A 71 -12.14 -12.45 -18.17
N GLY A 72 -11.40 -13.50 -18.48
CA GLY A 72 -10.33 -13.46 -19.48
C GLY A 72 -10.86 -13.35 -20.91
N SER A 73 -9.99 -13.01 -21.87
CA SER A 73 -10.32 -13.01 -23.31
C SER A 73 -10.47 -14.42 -23.92
N LYS A 74 -10.27 -15.47 -23.13
CA LYS A 74 -10.53 -16.86 -23.51
C LYS A 74 -11.70 -17.40 -22.68
N ALA A 75 -12.90 -16.98 -23.04
CA ALA A 75 -14.08 -17.80 -22.79
C ALA A 75 -14.31 -18.60 -24.09
N LEU A 76 -14.42 -19.92 -23.94
CA LEU A 76 -14.77 -20.90 -24.97
C LEU A 76 -16.02 -20.47 -25.76
#